data_AF-A0A9E3VQC4-F1
#
_entry.id   AF-A0A9E3VQC4-F1
#
_cell.length_a   1.000
_cell.length_b   1.000
_cell.length_c   1.000
_cell.angle_alpha   90.00
_cell.angle_beta   90.00
_cell.angle_gamma   90.00
#
_symmetry.space_group_name_H-M   'P 1'
#
loop_
_entity.id
_entity.type
_entity.pdbx_description
1 polymer ?
#
loop_
_entity_poly.entity_id
_entity_poly.type
_entity_poly.pdbx_seq_one_letter_code
_entity_poly.pdbx_strand_id
1 'polypeptide(L)' 'MSLDYGRTILTLEMEAIRSVRDRLDEGFERVLDALLACRGRVVASGMGKAGQIAHKVSTTLA' A
#
# COMPACT_ATOMS: atom_id res chain seq x y z
N MET A 1 -3.86 12.42 -28.13
CA MET A 1 -3.03 12.96 -27.03
C MET A 1 -3.42 12.42 -25.66
N SER A 2 -4.68 12.51 -25.22
CA SER A 2 -5.10 12.01 -23.88
C SER A 2 -4.97 10.48 -23.70
N LEU A 3 -5.32 9.68 -24.72
CA LEU A 3 -5.27 8.20 -24.62
C LEU A 3 -3.85 7.67 -24.43
N ASP A 4 -2.89 8.17 -25.20
CA ASP A 4 -1.50 7.73 -25.07
C ASP A 4 -0.89 8.19 -23.74
N TYR A 5 -1.23 9.40 -23.28
CA TYR A 5 -0.82 9.86 -21.95
C TYR A 5 -1.39 8.98 -20.83
N GLY A 6 -2.68 8.64 -20.90
CA GLY A 6 -3.31 7.72 -19.95
C GLY A 6 -2.66 6.34 -19.94
N ARG A 7 -2.32 5.79 -21.11
CA ARG A 7 -1.56 4.53 -21.23
C ARG A 7 -0.19 4.65 -20.56
N THR A 8 0.54 5.75 -20.78
CA THR A 8 1.84 5.98 -20.15
C THR A 8 1.74 6.00 -18.63
N ILE A 9 0.76 6.72 -18.06
CA ILE A 9 0.57 6.75 -16.60
C ILE A 9 0.32 5.34 -16.06
N LEU A 10 -0.60 4.58 -16.67
CA LEU A 10 -0.88 3.22 -16.23
C LEU A 10 0.34 2.29 -16.34
N THR A 11 1.18 2.46 -17.36
CA THR A 11 2.44 1.72 -17.50
C THR A 11 3.39 2.04 -16.33
N LEU A 12 3.57 3.30 -15.99
CA LEU A 12 4.43 3.72 -14.87
C LEU A 12 3.93 3.17 -13.53
N GLU A 13 2.61 3.20 -13.29
CA GLU A 13 2.02 2.62 -12.07
C GLU A 13 2.23 1.10 -12.01
N MET A 14 2.12 0.39 -13.13
CA MET A 14 2.44 -1.05 -13.18
C MET A 14 3.91 -1.33 -12.85
N GLU A 15 4.83 -0.51 -13.35
CA GLU A 15 6.25 -0.62 -13.02
C GLU A 15 6.52 -0.37 -11.54
N ALA A 16 5.86 0.62 -10.94
CA ALA A 16 5.93 0.87 -9.51
C ALA A 16 5.45 -0.34 -8.70
N ILE A 17 4.33 -0.97 -9.09
CA ILE A 17 3.83 -2.20 -8.45
C ILE A 17 4.84 -3.35 -8.59
N ARG A 18 5.46 -3.54 -9.76
CA ARG A 18 6.50 -4.56 -9.95
C ARG A 18 7.69 -4.32 -9.02
N SER A 19 8.13 -3.07 -8.89
CA SER A 19 9.21 -2.70 -7.97
C SER A 19 8.87 -3.04 -6.52
N VAL A 20 7.62 -2.82 -6.08
CA VAL A 20 7.19 -3.20 -4.73
C VAL A 20 7.16 -4.72 -4.54
N ARG A 21 6.66 -5.47 -5.53
CA ARG A 21 6.67 -6.94 -5.50
C ARG A 21 8.09 -7.48 -5.28
N ASP A 22 9.07 -6.93 -5.99
CA ASP A 22 10.46 -7.40 -5.93
C ASP A 22 11.16 -7.04 -4.61
N ARG A 23 10.55 -6.16 -3.81
CA ARG A 23 11.01 -5.77 -2.46
C ARG A 23 10.30 -6.51 -1.33
N LEU A 24 9.36 -7.39 -1.63
CA LEU A 24 8.72 -8.21 -0.61
C LEU A 24 9.73 -9.21 -0.06
N ASP A 25 9.92 -9.18 1.24
CA ASP A 25 10.84 -10.03 1.99
C ASP A 25 10.20 -10.52 3.30
N GLU A 26 11.00 -11.18 4.15
CA GLU A 26 10.58 -11.69 5.47
C GLU A 26 10.01 -10.59 6.38
N GLY A 27 10.32 -9.31 6.12
CA GLY A 27 9.72 -8.19 6.82
C GLY A 27 8.20 -8.12 6.63
N PHE A 28 7.68 -8.56 5.49
CA PHE A 28 6.24 -8.63 5.23
C PHE A 28 5.56 -9.65 6.15
N GLU A 29 6.11 -10.86 6.26
CA GLU A 29 5.59 -11.92 7.12
C GLU A 29 5.59 -11.49 8.59
N ARG A 30 6.67 -10.87 9.06
CA ARG A 30 6.77 -10.32 10.42
C ARG A 30 5.68 -9.28 10.73
N VAL A 31 5.32 -8.46 9.75
CA VAL A 31 4.24 -7.48 9.93
C VAL A 31 2.89 -8.19 10.03
N LEU A 32 2.64 -9.24 9.23
CA LEU A 32 1.42 -10.03 9.34
C LEU A 32 1.28 -10.69 10.71
N ASP A 33 2.35 -11.31 11.22
CA ASP A 33 2.35 -11.92 12.56
C ASP A 33 2.04 -10.90 13.65
N ALA A 34 2.65 -9.72 13.58
CA ALA A 34 2.40 -8.63 14.52
C ALA A 34 0.95 -8.11 14.46
N LEU A 35 0.38 -7.99 13.26
CA LEU A 35 -1.02 -7.59 13.07
C LEU A 35 -1.98 -8.64 13.63
N LEU A 36 -1.76 -9.93 13.36
CA LEU A 36 -2.59 -11.03 13.84
C LEU A 36 -2.49 -11.21 15.37
N ALA A 37 -1.34 -10.93 15.96
CA ALA A 37 -1.14 -10.96 17.40
C ALA A 37 -1.70 -9.71 18.13
N CYS A 38 -2.13 -8.68 17.40
CA CYS A 38 -2.61 -7.44 18.00
C CYS A 38 -3.94 -7.63 18.73
N ARG A 39 -3.91 -7.52 20.06
CA ARG A 39 -5.12 -7.58 20.91
C ARG A 39 -5.83 -6.23 21.07
N GLY A 40 -5.22 -5.17 20.55
CA GLY A 40 -5.70 -3.80 20.65
C GLY A 40 -6.33 -3.33 19.35
N ARG A 41 -5.97 -2.12 18.93
CA ARG A 41 -6.35 -1.56 17.63
C ARG A 41 -5.10 -1.16 16.87
N VAL A 42 -5.14 -1.34 15.55
CA VAL A 42 -4.10 -0.85 14.65
C VAL A 42 -4.45 0.56 14.21
N VAL A 43 -3.56 1.51 14.47
CA VAL A 43 -3.74 2.91 14.06
C VAL A 43 -2.84 3.18 12.86
N ALA A 44 -3.45 3.52 11.71
CA ALA A 44 -2.73 3.98 10.53
C ALA A 44 -2.88 5.51 10.40
N SER A 45 -1.77 6.22 10.19
CA SER A 45 -1.77 7.68 10.03
C SER A 45 -0.82 8.14 8.94
N GLY A 46 -1.03 9.36 8.43
CA GLY A 46 -0.22 9.97 7.39
C GLY A 46 -0.83 11.30 6.93
N MET A 47 -0.08 12.09 6.16
CA MET A 47 -0.54 13.37 5.62
C MET A 47 -0.65 13.33 4.09
N GLY A 48 -1.55 14.15 3.53
CA GLY A 48 -1.77 14.23 2.08
C GLY A 48 -2.25 12.90 1.48
N LYS A 49 -1.68 12.52 0.33
CA LYS A 49 -2.01 11.24 -0.35
C LYS A 49 -1.79 10.03 0.56
N ALA A 50 -0.73 10.04 1.36
CA ALA A 50 -0.43 8.95 2.29
C ALA A 50 -1.52 8.82 3.37
N GLY A 51 -2.10 9.93 3.83
CA GLY A 51 -3.24 9.91 4.75
C GLY A 51 -4.49 9.28 4.14
N GLN A 52 -4.78 9.53 2.86
CA GLN A 52 -5.90 8.90 2.16
C GLN A 52 -5.70 7.39 2.00
N ILE A 53 -4.47 6.93 1.73
CA ILE A 53 -4.15 5.50 1.69
C ILE A 53 -4.23 4.87 3.09
N ALA A 54 -3.68 5.54 4.12
CA ALA A 54 -3.78 5.09 5.51
C ALA A 54 -5.25 4.94 5.95
N HIS A 55 -6.12 5.86 5.53
CA HIS A 55 -7.55 5.74 5.78
C HIS A 55 -8.16 4.49 5.14
N LYS A 56 -7.88 4.23 3.86
CA LYS A 56 -8.32 3.00 3.17
C LYS A 56 -7.84 1.73 3.88
N VAL A 57 -6.57 1.68 4.27
CA VAL A 57 -5.99 0.53 4.99
C VAL A 57 -6.67 0.37 6.36
N SER A 58 -6.90 1.46 7.09
CA SER A 58 -7.55 1.42 8.39
C SER A 58 -8.95 0.83 8.32
N THR A 59 -9.70 1.04 7.24
CA THR A 59 -11.03 0.43 7.03
C THR A 59 -10.96 -1.10 6.94
N THR A 60 -9.90 -1.64 6.35
CA THR A 60 -9.69 -3.10 6.27
C THR A 60 -9.27 -3.70 7.62
N LEU A 61 -8.60 -2.91 8.46
CA LEU A 61 -8.06 -3.35 9.76
C LEU A 61 -8.97 -3.03 10.96
N ALA A 62 -10.14 -2.42 10.72
CA ALA A 62 -11.08 -1.98 11.76
C ALA A 62 -12.06 -3.08 12.19
#